data_AF-A0A966I025-F1
#
_entry.id   AF-A0A966I025-F1
#
_cell.length_a   1.000
_cell.length_b   1.000
_cell.length_c   1.000
_cell.angle_alpha   90.00
_cell.angle_beta   90.00
_cell.angle_gamma   90.00
#
_symmetry.space_group_name_H-M   'P 1'
#
loop_
_entity.id
_entity.type
_entity.pdbx_description
1 polymer ?
#
loop_
_entity_poly.entity_id
_entity_poly.type
_entity_poly.pdbx_seq_one_letter_code
_entity_poly.pdbx_strand_id
1 'polypeptide(L)'
;MAKRLFTSESVTEGHPDKIADAISDAVLDSLLSQDPKSRVACETLITTGQVHVAGEVTTNGYADVMGLVRDTVLNIGYDSSDKGFDGNSCGVSISIGQQSQDIAVGVDHAVEERIAKSSDPLDLQGAGDQGLM
;
A
#
# COMPACT_ATOMS: atom_id res chain seq x y z
N MET A 1 30.51 -5.67 -33.43
CA MET A 1 30.03 -5.38 -32.07
C MET A 1 30.02 -6.67 -31.26
N ALA A 2 30.47 -6.64 -30.00
CA ALA A 2 30.37 -7.79 -29.11
C ALA A 2 28.90 -8.03 -28.71
N LYS A 3 28.44 -9.29 -28.74
CA LYS A 3 27.11 -9.65 -28.23
C LYS A 3 27.15 -9.71 -26.70
N ARG A 4 26.12 -9.19 -26.03
CA ARG A 4 25.95 -9.26 -24.57
C ARG A 4 24.70 -10.08 -24.25
N LEU A 5 24.79 -10.94 -23.24
CA LEU A 5 23.62 -11.61 -22.67
C LEU A 5 22.97 -10.71 -21.62
N PHE A 6 21.65 -10.64 -21.63
CA PHE A 6 20.84 -9.91 -20.66
C PHE A 6 19.62 -10.76 -20.32
N THR A 7 19.26 -10.80 -19.04
CA THR A 7 18.12 -11.58 -18.53
C THR A 7 17.31 -10.70 -17.59
N SER A 8 15.99 -10.88 -17.63
CA SER A 8 15.00 -10.31 -16.73
C SER A 8 13.91 -11.38 -16.50
N GLU A 9 13.17 -11.26 -15.41
CA GLU A 9 12.11 -12.18 -15.02
C GLU A 9 10.84 -11.42 -14.61
N SER A 10 9.74 -12.14 -14.50
CA SER A 10 8.46 -11.65 -14.02
C SER A 10 7.75 -12.76 -13.28
N VAL A 11 6.83 -12.38 -12.40
CA VAL A 11 5.93 -13.29 -11.70
C VAL A 11 4.48 -12.98 -12.09
N THR A 12 3.56 -13.90 -11.81
CA THR A 12 2.13 -13.69 -12.02
C THR A 12 1.51 -12.96 -10.82
N GLU A 13 0.27 -12.50 -10.97
CA GLU A 13 -0.54 -11.96 -9.87
C GLU A 13 -0.74 -12.95 -8.70
N GLY A 14 -0.66 -14.25 -8.98
CA GLY A 14 -0.75 -15.30 -7.96
C GLY A 14 0.54 -15.53 -7.17
N HIS A 15 1.63 -14.83 -7.48
CA HIS A 15 2.82 -14.87 -6.64
C HIS A 15 2.52 -14.20 -5.29
N PRO A 16 2.88 -14.77 -4.13
CA PRO A 16 2.49 -14.22 -2.82
C PRO A 16 2.88 -12.75 -2.64
N ASP A 17 4.06 -12.35 -3.10
CA ASP A 17 4.47 -10.93 -3.07
C ASP A 17 3.53 -10.03 -3.90
N LYS A 18 3.04 -10.50 -5.06
CA LYS A 18 2.09 -9.75 -5.88
C LYS A 18 0.67 -9.77 -5.35
N ILE A 19 0.28 -10.79 -4.59
CA ILE A 19 -0.97 -10.77 -3.83
C ILE A 19 -0.88 -9.73 -2.71
N ALA A 20 0.27 -9.65 -2.01
CA ALA A 20 0.49 -8.65 -0.97
C ALA A 20 0.42 -7.23 -1.53
N ASP A 21 1.12 -6.98 -2.64
CA ASP A 21 1.03 -5.70 -3.38
C ASP A 21 -0.42 -5.36 -3.72
N ALA A 22 -1.16 -6.31 -4.32
CA ALA A 22 -2.54 -6.09 -4.74
C ALA A 22 -3.50 -5.81 -3.57
N ILE A 23 -3.31 -6.45 -2.42
CA ILE A 23 -4.11 -6.19 -1.21
C ILE A 23 -3.81 -4.78 -0.67
N SER A 24 -2.53 -4.41 -0.59
CA SER A 24 -2.13 -3.07 -0.15
C SER A 24 -2.73 -1.99 -1.05
N ASP A 25 -2.68 -2.17 -2.37
CA ASP A 25 -3.28 -1.25 -3.34
C ASP A 25 -4.81 -1.25 -3.29
N ALA A 26 -5.47 -2.38 -3.02
CA ALA A 26 -6.92 -2.41 -2.86
C ALA A 26 -7.40 -1.57 -1.66
N VAL A 27 -6.62 -1.53 -0.56
CA VAL A 27 -6.90 -0.66 0.58
C VAL A 27 -6.68 0.81 0.20
N LEU A 28 -5.58 1.12 -0.51
CA LEU A 28 -5.31 2.46 -1.04
C LEU A 28 -6.46 2.96 -1.92
N ASP A 29 -6.87 2.17 -2.91
CA ASP A 29 -7.93 2.51 -3.86
C ASP A 29 -9.27 2.75 -3.16
N SER A 30 -9.62 1.88 -2.22
CA SER A 30 -10.86 2.03 -1.43
C SER A 30 -10.90 3.37 -0.70
N LEU A 31 -9.78 3.78 -0.08
CA LEU A 31 -9.69 5.03 0.66
C LEU A 31 -9.63 6.25 -0.25
N LEU A 32 -8.83 6.21 -1.32
CA LEU A 32 -8.72 7.31 -2.28
C LEU A 32 -10.03 7.57 -3.04
N SER A 33 -10.84 6.52 -3.28
CA SER A 33 -12.14 6.67 -3.92
C SER A 33 -13.14 7.49 -3.09
N GLN A 34 -12.95 7.53 -1.76
CA GLN A 34 -13.81 8.22 -0.80
C GLN A 34 -13.21 9.55 -0.36
N ASP A 35 -11.90 9.59 -0.13
CA ASP A 35 -11.14 10.77 0.26
C ASP A 35 -9.85 10.83 -0.58
N PRO A 36 -9.83 11.66 -1.65
CA PRO A 36 -8.65 11.81 -2.51
C PRO A 36 -7.40 12.37 -1.80
N LYS A 37 -7.54 12.88 -0.57
CA LYS A 37 -6.42 13.35 0.26
C LYS A 37 -5.93 12.30 1.27
N SER A 38 -6.45 11.08 1.21
CA SER A 38 -6.01 9.99 2.08
C SER A 38 -4.50 9.78 1.98
N ARG A 39 -3.86 9.63 3.13
CA ARG A 39 -2.47 9.20 3.26
C ARG A 39 -2.49 7.76 3.71
N VAL A 40 -1.95 6.87 2.88
CA VAL A 40 -2.05 5.43 3.07
C VAL A 40 -0.66 4.84 2.89
N ALA A 41 -0.13 4.25 3.95
CA ALA A 41 1.05 3.41 3.93
C ALA A 41 0.63 2.06 4.50
N CYS A 42 0.07 1.19 3.64
CA CYS A 42 -0.41 -0.13 4.02
C CYS A 42 0.56 -1.21 3.56
N GLU A 43 1.01 -2.02 4.50
CA GLU A 43 1.90 -3.14 4.29
C GLU A 43 1.13 -4.44 4.48
N THR A 44 1.34 -5.38 3.55
CA THR A 44 0.69 -6.68 3.61
C THR A 44 1.73 -7.79 3.72
N LEU A 45 1.58 -8.63 4.74
CA LEU A 45 2.33 -9.88 4.87
C LEU A 45 1.38 -11.05 4.66
N ILE A 46 1.77 -11.98 3.79
CA ILE A 46 1.01 -13.19 3.51
C ILE A 46 1.84 -14.41 3.87
N THR A 47 1.20 -15.37 4.53
CA THR A 47 1.77 -16.68 4.82
C THR A 47 0.67 -17.74 4.88
N THR A 48 1.02 -18.98 5.17
CA THR A 48 0.09 -20.12 5.17
C THR A 48 -1.15 -19.82 6.03
N GLY A 49 -2.30 -19.68 5.36
CA GLY A 49 -3.59 -19.46 5.98
C GLY A 49 -3.80 -18.09 6.63
N GLN A 50 -2.89 -17.13 6.45
CA GLN A 50 -2.95 -15.81 7.11
C GLN A 50 -2.60 -14.65 6.18
N VAL A 51 -3.33 -13.56 6.35
CA VAL A 51 -3.02 -12.23 5.82
C VAL A 51 -2.92 -11.26 6.99
N HIS A 52 -1.82 -10.51 7.05
CA HIS A 52 -1.62 -9.42 8.01
C HIS A 52 -1.56 -8.11 7.24
N VAL A 53 -2.48 -7.19 7.53
CA VAL A 53 -2.47 -5.83 6.99
C VAL A 53 -2.09 -4.87 8.11
N ALA A 54 -1.01 -4.12 7.91
CA ALA A 54 -0.46 -3.20 8.90
C ALA A 54 -0.05 -1.87 8.27
N GLY A 55 0.35 -0.91 9.10
CA GLY A 55 0.89 0.39 8.66
C GLY A 55 0.05 1.56 9.15
N GLU A 56 0.14 2.69 8.45
CA GLU A 56 -0.44 3.96 8.89
C GLU A 56 -1.38 4.55 7.86
N VAL A 57 -2.57 4.95 8.30
CA VAL A 57 -3.59 5.58 7.47
C VAL A 57 -4.06 6.88 8.10
N THR A 58 -4.25 7.91 7.30
CA THR A 58 -4.96 9.14 7.67
C THR A 58 -5.94 9.49 6.56
N THR A 59 -7.23 9.42 6.86
CA THR A 59 -8.32 9.52 5.89
C THR A 59 -9.62 9.92 6.60
N ASN A 60 -10.55 10.51 5.87
CA ASN A 60 -11.95 10.68 6.29
C ASN A 60 -12.87 9.55 5.78
N GLY A 61 -12.35 8.64 4.96
CA GLY A 61 -13.06 7.48 4.44
C GLY A 61 -13.04 6.29 5.38
N TYR A 62 -13.64 5.18 4.93
CA TYR A 62 -13.61 3.90 5.64
C TYR A 62 -13.33 2.75 4.66
N ALA A 63 -12.34 1.91 4.98
CA ALA A 63 -12.07 0.69 4.22
C ALA A 63 -12.47 -0.54 5.04
N ASP A 64 -13.33 -1.40 4.48
CA ASP A 64 -13.53 -2.75 4.99
C ASP A 64 -12.36 -3.63 4.56
N VAL A 65 -11.24 -3.52 5.29
CA VAL A 65 -9.98 -4.22 4.98
C VAL A 65 -10.18 -5.74 4.94
N MET A 66 -11.04 -6.30 5.79
CA MET A 66 -11.31 -7.74 5.75
C MET A 66 -12.00 -8.15 4.45
N GLY A 67 -13.03 -7.40 4.02
CA GLY A 67 -13.70 -7.64 2.74
C GLY A 67 -12.74 -7.52 1.57
N LEU A 68 -11.97 -6.42 1.51
CA LEU A 68 -11.01 -6.14 0.44
C LEU A 68 -9.95 -7.24 0.31
N VAL A 69 -9.39 -7.73 1.44
CA VAL A 69 -8.45 -8.85 1.43
C VAL A 69 -9.08 -10.09 0.80
N ARG A 70 -10.28 -10.47 1.23
CA ARG A 70 -10.94 -11.67 0.73
C ARG A 70 -11.27 -11.55 -0.75
N ASP A 71 -11.89 -10.44 -1.15
CA ASP A 71 -12.25 -10.20 -2.54
C ASP A 71 -11.03 -10.21 -3.45
N THR A 72 -9.92 -9.57 -3.03
CA THR A 72 -8.67 -9.55 -3.80
C THR A 72 -8.11 -10.96 -3.99
N VAL A 73 -8.03 -11.75 -2.91
CA VAL A 73 -7.52 -13.14 -2.96
C VAL A 73 -8.41 -14.03 -3.83
N LEU A 74 -9.74 -13.89 -3.72
CA LEU A 74 -10.70 -14.65 -4.53
C LEU A 74 -10.62 -14.27 -6.01
N ASN A 75 -10.49 -12.97 -6.32
CA ASN A 75 -10.40 -12.49 -7.70
C ASN A 75 -9.11 -12.94 -8.41
N ILE A 76 -7.99 -13.06 -7.67
CA ILE A 76 -6.74 -13.66 -8.16
C ILE A 76 -6.90 -15.18 -8.42
N GLY A 77 -7.88 -15.81 -7.77
CA GLY A 77 -8.25 -17.21 -8.00
C GLY A 77 -7.89 -18.18 -6.87
N TYR A 78 -7.54 -17.69 -5.67
CA TYR A 78 -7.38 -18.54 -4.48
C TYR A 78 -8.72 -18.69 -3.75
N ASP A 79 -9.58 -19.53 -4.31
CA ASP A 79 -10.99 -19.74 -3.89
C ASP A 79 -11.26 -21.10 -3.23
N SER A 80 -10.20 -21.90 -3.02
CA SER A 80 -10.29 -23.24 -2.44
C SER A 80 -8.99 -23.62 -1.76
N SER A 81 -9.10 -24.24 -0.59
CA SER A 81 -7.98 -24.76 0.20
C SER A 81 -7.13 -25.79 -0.55
N ASP A 82 -7.67 -26.44 -1.60
CA ASP A 82 -6.92 -27.35 -2.48
C ASP A 82 -5.80 -26.62 -3.26
N LYS A 83 -5.89 -25.30 -3.40
CA LYS A 83 -4.87 -24.45 -4.03
C LYS A 83 -3.74 -24.05 -3.06
N GLY A 84 -3.80 -24.51 -1.80
CA GLY A 84 -2.84 -24.18 -0.74
C GLY A 84 -3.09 -22.84 -0.04
N PHE A 85 -4.02 -22.03 -0.56
CA PHE A 85 -4.50 -20.78 0.04
C PHE A 85 -5.94 -20.50 -0.43
N ASP A 86 -6.74 -19.85 0.42
CA ASP A 86 -8.19 -19.70 0.19
C ASP A 86 -8.70 -18.41 0.85
N GLY A 87 -9.20 -17.49 0.02
CA GLY A 87 -9.77 -16.22 0.46
C GLY A 87 -11.03 -16.36 1.32
N ASN A 88 -11.72 -17.51 1.29
CA ASN A 88 -12.89 -17.77 2.13
C ASN A 88 -12.51 -18.18 3.56
N SER A 89 -11.36 -18.82 3.74
CA SER A 89 -10.98 -19.43 5.02
C SER A 89 -9.71 -18.86 5.64
N CYS A 90 -8.92 -18.05 4.92
CA CYS A 90 -7.76 -17.40 5.49
C CYS A 90 -8.14 -16.50 6.67
N GLY A 91 -7.29 -16.47 7.68
CA GLY A 91 -7.39 -15.49 8.75
C GLY A 91 -6.86 -14.14 8.27
N VAL A 92 -7.48 -13.07 8.78
CA VAL A 92 -7.10 -11.69 8.46
C VAL A 92 -6.86 -10.95 9.77
N SER A 93 -5.64 -10.43 9.94
CA SER A 93 -5.25 -9.62 11.08
C SER A 93 -4.99 -8.19 10.64
N ILE A 94 -5.59 -7.23 11.32
CA ILE A 94 -5.49 -5.80 10.98
C ILE A 94 -4.81 -5.06 12.12
N SER A 95 -3.71 -4.37 11.79
CA SER A 95 -2.90 -3.58 12.70
C SER A 95 -2.57 -2.22 12.07
N ILE A 96 -3.61 -1.45 11.75
CA ILE A 96 -3.49 -0.12 11.12
C ILE A 96 -3.58 0.98 12.18
N GLY A 97 -2.57 1.84 12.23
CA GLY A 97 -2.52 3.03 13.07
C GLY A 97 -2.74 4.32 12.28
N GLN A 98 -2.61 5.46 12.97
CA GLN A 98 -2.62 6.78 12.35
C GLN A 98 -1.19 7.21 11.97
N GLN A 99 -1.04 7.99 10.89
CA GLN A 99 0.24 8.62 10.54
C GLN A 99 0.76 9.47 11.71
N SER A 100 2.08 9.42 11.94
CA SER A 100 2.74 10.29 12.92
C SER A 100 2.55 11.76 12.57
N GLN A 101 2.23 12.59 13.57
CA GLN A 101 2.13 14.04 13.40
C GLN A 101 3.46 14.67 12.98
N ASP A 102 4.59 14.09 13.40
CA ASP A 102 5.92 14.59 13.02
C ASP A 102 6.17 14.42 11.51
N ILE A 103 5.68 13.32 10.93
CA ILE A 103 5.70 13.09 9.48
C ILE A 103 4.70 14.02 8.80
N ALA A 104 3.49 14.15 9.36
CA ALA A 104 2.43 14.94 8.76
C ALA A 104 2.85 16.39 8.53
N VAL A 105 3.41 17.05 9.55
CA VAL A 105 3.93 18.42 9.48
C VAL A 105 5.07 18.54 8.45
N GLY A 106 5.90 17.50 8.33
CA GLY A 106 6.98 17.43 7.36
C GLY A 106 6.51 17.52 5.91
N VAL A 107 5.38 16.84 5.62
CA VAL A 107 4.76 16.77 4.30
C VAL A 107 3.84 17.96 4.04
N ASP A 108 3.04 18.36 5.03
CA ASP A 108 2.05 19.45 4.91
C ASP A 108 2.71 20.79 4.64
N HIS A 109 3.90 21.01 5.20
CA HIS A 109 4.64 22.25 5.08
C HIS A 109 6.09 21.94 4.72
N ALA A 110 6.48 22.06 3.46
CA ALA A 110 7.84 21.77 2.99
C ALA A 110 8.90 22.63 3.71
N VAL A 111 10.16 22.21 3.61
CA VAL A 111 11.28 22.94 4.22
C VAL A 111 11.32 24.38 3.71
N GLU A 112 11.11 24.58 2.42
CA GLU A 112 11.12 25.83 1.67
C GLU A 112 10.08 26.82 2.20
N GLU A 113 8.87 26.34 2.49
CA GLU A 113 7.80 27.11 3.13
C GLU A 113 8.19 27.46 4.57
N ARG A 114 8.62 26.48 5.37
CA ARG A 114 8.94 26.66 6.80
C ARG A 114 10.07 27.67 7.05
N ILE A 115 11.00 27.80 6.10
CA ILE A 115 12.10 28.77 6.16
C ILE A 115 11.84 30.04 5.34
N ALA A 116 10.60 30.25 4.88
CA ALA A 116 10.15 31.42 4.12
C ALA A 116 10.98 31.71 2.86
N LYS A 117 11.49 30.65 2.20
CA LYS A 117 12.26 30.75 0.95
C LYS A 117 11.39 30.66 -0.30
N SER A 118 10.24 30.00 -0.22
CA SER A 118 9.25 29.94 -1.29
C SER A 118 7.85 30.11 -0.75
N SER A 119 6.97 30.66 -1.60
CA SER A 119 5.53 30.70 -1.43
C SER A 119 4.82 30.22 -2.69
N ASP A 120 5.54 29.55 -3.59
CA ASP A 120 4.94 28.91 -4.76
C ASP A 120 4.02 27.78 -4.27
N PRO A 121 2.75 27.71 -4.70
CA PRO A 121 1.86 26.62 -4.35
C PRO A 121 2.42 25.22 -4.61
N LEU A 122 3.33 25.06 -5.58
CA LEU A 122 3.96 23.78 -5.91
C LEU A 122 5.09 23.39 -4.94
N ASP A 123 5.66 24.36 -4.21
CA ASP A 123 6.73 24.12 -3.24
C ASP A 123 6.20 23.88 -1.82
N LEU A 124 4.88 23.91 -1.61
CA LEU A 124 4.29 23.78 -0.27
C LEU A 124 4.38 22.36 0.28
N GLN A 125 4.36 21.34 -0.58
CA GLN A 125 4.37 19.95 -0.13
C GLN A 125 5.79 19.39 -0.05
N GLY A 126 6.16 18.90 1.14
CA GLY A 126 7.44 18.24 1.37
C GLY A 126 7.43 16.79 0.88
N ALA A 127 8.63 16.25 0.64
CA ALA A 127 8.80 14.81 0.49
C ALA A 127 8.44 14.09 1.80
N GLY A 128 7.79 12.93 1.69
CA GLY A 128 7.39 12.11 2.85
C GLY A 128 8.55 11.43 3.57
N ASP A 129 9.64 11.19 2.85
CA ASP A 129 10.88 10.65 3.36
C ASP A 129 12.05 11.10 2.46
N GLN A 130 13.28 10.85 2.89
CA GLN A 130 14.45 10.87 2.02
C GLN A 130 14.33 9.79 0.93
N GLY A 131 14.93 9.99 -0.24
CA GLY A 131 14.86 8.99 -1.31
C GLY A 131 15.78 9.21 -2.50
N LEU A 132 15.88 8.17 -3.31
CA LEU A 132 16.48 8.16 -4.65
C LEU A 132 15.49 7.47 -5.60
N MET A 133 15.36 7.97 -6.82
CA MET A 133 14.40 7.49 -7.82
C MET A 133 15.08 7.27 -9.17
#